data_AF-A0A1F6BVB8-F1
#
_entry.id   AF-A0A1F6BVB8-F1
#
_cell.length_a   1.000
_cell.length_b   1.000
_cell.length_c   1.000
_cell.angle_alpha   90.00
_cell.angle_beta   90.00
_cell.angle_gamma   90.00
#
_symmetry.space_group_name_H-M   'P 1'
#
loop_
_entity.id
_entity.type
_entity.pdbx_description
1 polymer ?
#
loop_
_entity_poly.entity_id
_entity_poly.type
_entity_poly.pdbx_seq_one_letter_code
_entity_poly.pdbx_strand_id
1 'polypeptide(L)'
;MINLTQHPATWSNIVFIAPIIAAFYYELTYLGIIGLIGIATSSLYHYYTERKFYFADHAVSIILLVWSIWLVYRGGFEPKLLFYILLAFAALAAYFLNTEEKGKYEIRHSYWHLFISVVGVLSIFIFVF
;
A
#
# COMPACT_ATOMS: atom_id res chain seq x y z
N MET A 1 29.02 -1.22 4.45
CA MET A 1 27.75 -1.43 5.18
C MET A 1 26.78 -0.38 4.71
N ILE A 2 25.62 -0.79 4.17
CA ILE A 2 24.57 0.15 3.76
C ILE A 2 23.88 0.64 5.03
N ASN A 3 23.90 1.95 5.25
CA ASN A 3 23.29 2.56 6.43
C ASN A 3 21.78 2.71 6.19
N LEU A 4 21.00 1.68 6.56
CA LEU A 4 19.54 1.65 6.38
C LEU A 4 18.81 2.79 7.12
N THR A 5 19.49 3.52 8.03
CA THR A 5 18.91 4.66 8.73
C THR A 5 18.91 5.95 7.91
N GLN A 6 19.55 5.99 6.73
CA GLN A 6 19.57 7.19 5.87
C GLN A 6 18.41 7.28 4.87
N HIS A 7 17.59 6.23 4.72
CA HIS A 7 16.42 6.23 3.84
C HIS A 7 15.15 5.84 4.62
N PRO A 8 14.48 6.82 5.26
CA PRO A 8 13.21 6.56 5.92
C PRO A 8 12.18 5.89 5.00
N ALA A 9 12.23 6.05 3.68
CA ALA A 9 11.26 5.38 2.82
C ALA A 9 11.41 3.84 2.72
N THR A 10 12.57 3.26 3.05
CA THR A 10 12.74 1.80 2.97
C THR A 10 12.05 1.05 4.11
N TRP A 11 11.93 1.66 5.31
CA TRP A 11 11.22 1.00 6.43
C TRP A 11 9.72 0.90 6.16
N SER A 12 9.15 1.85 5.41
CA SER A 12 7.73 1.80 5.08
C SER A 12 7.35 0.61 4.20
N ASN A 13 8.31 -0.10 3.59
CA ASN A 13 8.00 -1.35 2.88
C ASN A 13 7.64 -2.51 3.81
N ILE A 14 8.07 -2.44 5.07
CA ILE A 14 7.73 -3.44 6.09
C ILE A 14 6.22 -3.44 6.34
N VAL A 15 5.54 -2.30 6.18
CA VAL A 15 4.09 -2.22 6.43
C VAL A 15 3.26 -3.02 5.42
N PHE A 16 3.81 -3.29 4.22
CA PHE A 16 3.17 -4.13 3.21
C PHE A 16 3.24 -5.62 3.52
N ILE A 17 4.08 -6.06 4.46
CA ILE A 17 4.17 -7.48 4.84
C ILE A 17 2.84 -7.96 5.41
N ALA A 18 2.18 -7.14 6.23
CA ALA A 18 0.89 -7.49 6.86
C ALA A 18 -0.22 -7.80 5.82
N PRO A 19 -0.55 -6.91 4.87
CA PRO A 19 -1.56 -7.22 3.85
C PRO A 19 -1.15 -8.37 2.93
N ILE A 20 0.15 -8.59 2.66
CA ILE A 20 0.62 -9.72 1.86
C ILE A 20 0.37 -11.06 2.57
N ILE A 21 0.74 -11.15 3.86
CA ILE A 21 0.50 -12.34 4.67
C ILE A 21 -1.00 -12.61 4.75
N ALA A 22 -1.82 -11.58 5.01
CA ALA A 22 -3.27 -11.71 5.04
C ALA A 22 -3.82 -12.21 3.70
N ALA A 23 -3.33 -11.67 2.57
CA ALA A 23 -3.79 -12.08 1.25
C ALA A 23 -3.50 -13.56 0.97
N PHE A 24 -2.30 -14.05 1.28
CA PHE A 24 -2.00 -15.48 1.11
C PHE A 24 -2.76 -16.36 2.10
N TYR A 25 -2.93 -15.92 3.35
CA TYR A 25 -3.67 -16.66 4.37
C TYR A 25 -5.14 -16.88 3.99
N TYR A 26 -5.78 -15.90 3.35
CA TYR A 26 -7.17 -15.99 2.87
C TYR A 26 -7.28 -16.38 1.38
N GLU A 27 -6.25 -17.02 0.81
CA GLU A 27 -6.22 -17.53 -0.57
C GLU A 27 -6.40 -16.47 -1.68
N LEU A 28 -6.26 -15.19 -1.36
CA LEU A 28 -6.24 -14.06 -2.30
C LEU A 28 -4.87 -13.92 -2.99
N THR A 29 -4.44 -15.01 -3.64
CA THR A 29 -3.07 -15.18 -4.18
C THR A 29 -2.65 -14.04 -5.11
N TYR A 30 -3.54 -13.57 -5.99
CA TYR A 30 -3.24 -12.45 -6.89
C TYR A 30 -2.90 -11.16 -6.14
N LEU A 31 -3.62 -10.85 -5.06
CA LEU A 31 -3.35 -9.68 -4.24
C LEU A 31 -2.01 -9.81 -3.51
N GLY A 32 -1.69 -11.00 -3.00
CA GLY A 32 -0.39 -11.30 -2.40
C GLY A 32 0.77 -11.08 -3.38
N ILE A 33 0.62 -11.55 -4.62
CA ILE A 33 1.61 -11.34 -5.70
C ILE A 33 1.77 -9.85 -6.02
N ILE A 34 0.68 -9.10 -6.16
CA ILE A 34 0.74 -7.64 -6.42
C ILE A 34 1.48 -6.94 -5.28
N GLY A 35 1.22 -7.31 -4.01
CA GLY A 35 1.94 -6.76 -2.87
C GLY A 35 3.43 -7.07 -2.88
N LEU A 36 3.83 -8.29 -3.24
CA LEU A 36 5.25 -8.65 -3.41
C LEU A 36 5.93 -7.83 -4.51
N ILE A 37 5.23 -7.63 -5.63
CA ILE A 37 5.71 -6.75 -6.71
C ILE A 37 5.88 -5.33 -6.19
N GLY A 38 4.94 -4.81 -5.39
CA GLY A 38 5.00 -3.48 -4.79
C GLY A 38 6.22 -3.30 -3.90
N ILE A 39 6.47 -4.25 -2.98
CA ILE A 39 7.69 -4.24 -2.15
C ILE A 39 8.95 -4.25 -3.03
N ALA A 40 8.97 -5.08 -4.09
CA ALA A 40 10.11 -5.17 -4.99
C ALA A 40 10.35 -3.86 -5.74
N THR A 41 9.31 -3.27 -6.35
CA THR A 41 9.43 -2.01 -7.10
C THR A 41 9.79 -0.84 -6.21
N SER A 42 9.21 -0.74 -5.02
CA SER A 42 9.56 0.29 -4.04
C SER A 42 11.01 0.14 -3.56
N SER A 43 11.43 -1.08 -3.24
CA SER A 43 12.81 -1.33 -2.79
C SER A 43 13.82 -1.02 -3.89
N LEU A 44 13.51 -1.37 -5.14
CA LEU A 44 14.32 -1.01 -6.31
C LEU A 44 14.37 0.51 -6.51
N TYR A 45 13.25 1.21 -6.31
CA TYR A 45 13.21 2.66 -6.38
C TYR A 45 14.12 3.31 -5.32
N HIS A 46 14.05 2.89 -4.06
CA HIS A 46 14.90 3.46 -3.01
C HIS A 46 16.38 3.10 -3.18
N TYR A 47 16.68 1.95 -3.78
CA TYR A 47 18.07 1.53 -4.02
C TYR A 47 18.70 2.23 -5.22
N TYR A 48 17.99 2.32 -6.34
CA TYR A 48 18.54 2.85 -7.59
C TYR A 48 18.17 4.32 -7.85
N THR A 49 17.17 4.86 -7.16
CA THR A 49 16.62 6.23 -7.35
C THR A 49 16.20 6.54 -8.79
N GLU A 50 15.99 5.51 -9.62
CA GLU A 50 15.61 5.69 -11.02
C GLU A 50 14.12 6.01 -11.17
N ARG A 51 13.82 7.00 -12.02
CA ARG A 51 12.45 7.46 -12.29
C ARG A 51 11.50 6.38 -12.81
N LYS A 52 12.04 5.35 -13.48
CA LYS A 52 11.23 4.21 -13.97
C LYS A 52 10.65 3.38 -12.81
N PHE A 53 11.39 3.23 -11.71
CA PHE A 53 10.93 2.48 -10.55
C PHE A 53 9.93 3.27 -9.72
N TYR A 54 10.06 4.61 -9.69
CA TYR A 54 9.05 5.50 -9.10
C TYR A 54 7.67 5.28 -9.73
N PHE A 55 7.60 5.30 -11.06
CA PHE A 55 6.34 5.10 -11.78
C PHE A 55 5.78 3.70 -11.59
N ALA A 56 6.65 2.67 -11.57
CA ALA A 56 6.24 1.30 -11.31
C ALA A 56 5.65 1.16 -9.91
N ASP A 57 6.29 1.72 -8.90
CA ASP A 57 5.84 1.73 -7.50
C ASP A 57 4.49 2.42 -7.34
N HIS A 58 4.34 3.60 -7.96
CA HIS A 58 3.07 4.31 -8.05
C HIS A 58 1.96 3.49 -8.72
N ALA A 59 2.25 2.89 -9.87
CA ALA A 59 1.27 2.09 -10.61
C ALA A 59 0.80 0.88 -9.79
N VAL A 60 1.72 0.18 -9.13
CA VAL A 60 1.40 -0.99 -8.29
C VAL A 60 0.54 -0.59 -7.10
N SER A 61 0.86 0.52 -6.45
CA SER A 61 0.06 1.05 -5.35
C SER A 61 -1.34 1.49 -5.77
N ILE A 62 -1.51 2.08 -6.95
CA ILE A 62 -2.84 2.36 -7.52
C ILE A 62 -3.59 1.06 -7.77
N ILE A 63 -2.94 0.04 -8.32
CA ILE A 63 -3.53 -1.29 -8.54
C ILE A 63 -3.99 -1.89 -7.20
N LEU A 64 -3.16 -1.83 -6.15
CA LEU A 64 -3.53 -2.29 -4.80
C LEU A 64 -4.76 -1.56 -4.24
N LEU A 65 -4.83 -0.24 -4.42
CA LEU A 65 -5.97 0.55 -3.98
C LEU A 65 -7.25 0.17 -4.72
N VAL A 66 -7.19 0.04 -6.05
CA VAL A 66 -8.33 -0.38 -6.88
C VAL A 66 -8.79 -1.79 -6.49
N TRP A 67 -7.86 -2.71 -6.28
CA TRP A 67 -8.16 -4.07 -5.81
C TRP A 67 -8.80 -4.07 -4.42
N SER A 68 -8.33 -3.21 -3.51
CA SER A 68 -8.90 -3.08 -2.17
C SER A 68 -10.35 -2.60 -2.24
N ILE A 69 -10.64 -1.61 -3.10
CA ILE A 69 -12.01 -1.14 -3.34
C ILE A 69 -12.87 -2.26 -3.94
N TRP A 70 -12.32 -3.02 -4.89
CA TRP A 70 -13.01 -4.16 -5.49
C TRP A 70 -13.36 -5.24 -4.45
N LEU A 71 -12.45 -5.58 -3.54
CA LEU A 71 -12.70 -6.53 -2.45
C LEU A 71 -13.84 -6.05 -1.54
N VAL A 72 -13.84 -4.78 -1.16
CA VAL A 72 -14.92 -4.17 -0.37
C VAL A 72 -16.27 -4.25 -1.08
N TYR A 73 -16.30 -3.94 -2.38
CA TYR A 73 -17.52 -4.06 -3.19
C TYR A 73 -18.04 -5.50 -3.22
N ARG A 74 -17.12 -6.49 -3.29
CA ARG A 74 -17.46 -7.91 -3.28
C ARG A 74 -17.87 -8.43 -1.90
N GLY A 75 -17.38 -7.83 -0.82
CA GLY A 75 -17.73 -8.13 0.57
C GLY A 75 -19.08 -7.54 1.03
N GLY A 76 -19.77 -6.76 0.18
CA GLY A 76 -21.12 -6.28 0.49
C GLY A 76 -21.19 -5.12 1.49
N PHE A 77 -20.08 -4.41 1.72
CA PHE A 77 -19.98 -3.20 2.56
C PHE A 77 -20.27 -3.39 4.07
N GLU A 78 -20.44 -4.62 4.53
CA GLU A 78 -20.50 -4.94 5.96
C GLU A 78 -19.12 -5.42 6.45
N PRO A 79 -18.72 -5.06 7.68
CA PRO A 79 -19.36 -4.13 8.60
C PRO A 79 -19.18 -2.65 8.18
N LYS A 80 -20.27 -1.87 8.18
CA LYS A 80 -20.29 -0.45 7.73
C LYS A 80 -19.24 0.45 8.39
N LEU A 81 -18.90 0.19 9.66
CA LEU A 81 -17.87 0.97 10.37
C LEU A 81 -16.49 0.80 9.70
N LEU A 82 -16.11 -0.43 9.34
CA LEU A 82 -14.83 -0.67 8.67
C LEU A 82 -14.81 -0.06 7.27
N PHE A 83 -15.95 -0.01 6.58
CA PHE A 83 -16.06 0.69 5.29
C PHE A 83 -15.75 2.18 5.42
N TYR A 84 -16.31 2.88 6.40
CA TYR A 84 -16.02 4.30 6.61
C TYR A 84 -14.57 4.56 7.03
N ILE A 85 -14.00 3.69 7.85
CA ILE A 85 -12.57 3.73 8.20
C ILE A 85 -11.72 3.55 6.93
N LEU A 86 -12.04 2.55 6.10
CA LEU A 86 -11.34 2.32 4.84
C LEU A 86 -11.40 3.53 3.91
N LEU A 87 -12.56 4.18 3.77
CA LEU A 87 -12.68 5.41 2.97
C LEU A 87 -11.81 6.54 3.50
N ALA A 88 -11.74 6.74 4.82
CA ALA A 88 -10.89 7.75 5.43
C ALA A 88 -9.40 7.47 5.15
N PHE A 89 -8.95 6.22 5.31
CA PHE A 89 -7.58 5.83 5.02
C PHE A 89 -7.25 5.90 3.51
N ALA A 90 -8.20 5.55 2.63
CA ALA A 90 -8.03 5.68 1.18
C ALA A 90 -7.91 7.15 0.76
N ALA A 91 -8.71 8.05 1.34
CA ALA A 91 -8.60 9.49 1.09
C ALA A 91 -7.25 10.05 1.56
N LEU A 92 -6.75 9.60 2.72
CA LEU A 92 -5.42 9.98 3.22
C LEU A 92 -4.31 9.43 2.32
N ALA A 93 -4.39 8.17 1.88
CA ALA A 93 -3.45 7.59 0.92
C ALA A 93 -3.37 8.42 -0.36
N ALA A 94 -4.52 8.78 -0.94
CA ALA A 94 -4.58 9.61 -2.14
C ALA A 94 -4.04 11.03 -1.91
N TYR A 95 -4.29 11.62 -0.74
CA TYR A 95 -3.73 12.93 -0.38
C TYR A 95 -2.19 12.91 -0.32
N PHE A 96 -1.63 11.91 0.36
CA PHE A 96 -0.17 11.79 0.50
C PHE A 96 0.51 11.48 -0.83
N LEU A 97 -0.14 10.65 -1.67
CA LEU A 97 0.28 10.35 -3.03
C LEU A 97 0.39 11.63 -3.89
N ASN A 98 -0.63 12.49 -3.86
CA ASN A 98 -0.65 13.72 -4.67
C ASN A 98 0.20 14.87 -4.12
N THR A 99 0.68 14.78 -2.88
CA THR A 99 1.45 15.86 -2.23
C THR A 99 2.93 15.53 -2.05
N GLU A 100 3.38 14.38 -2.54
CA GLU A 100 4.74 13.87 -2.40
C GLU A 100 5.84 14.85 -2.87
N GLU A 101 5.58 15.67 -3.90
CA GLU A 101 6.58 16.55 -4.53
C GLU A 101 7.05 17.76 -3.67
N LYS A 102 6.37 18.11 -2.56
CA LYS A 102 6.68 19.33 -1.80
C LYS A 102 7.54 19.07 -0.56
N GLY A 103 8.85 18.97 -0.71
CA GLY A 103 9.88 19.16 0.36
C GLY A 103 9.88 18.17 1.54
N LYS A 104 8.93 17.22 1.61
CA LYS A 104 8.82 16.18 2.65
C LYS A 104 8.52 14.81 2.02
N TYR A 105 9.22 14.52 0.92
CA TYR A 105 9.05 13.30 0.10
C TYR A 105 8.98 12.04 0.97
N GLU A 106 10.07 11.73 1.69
CA GLU A 106 10.22 10.51 2.48
C GLU A 106 9.07 10.28 3.47
N ILE A 107 8.68 11.31 4.21
CA ILE A 107 7.63 11.22 5.22
C ILE A 107 6.26 10.98 4.57
N ARG A 108 5.95 11.72 3.51
CA ARG A 108 4.66 11.59 2.81
C ARG A 108 4.55 10.25 2.10
N HIS A 109 5.65 9.79 1.50
CA HIS A 109 5.76 8.49 0.87
C HIS A 109 5.55 7.36 1.89
N SER A 110 6.21 7.43 3.06
CA SER A 110 5.99 6.46 4.13
C SER A 110 4.55 6.45 4.65
N TYR A 111 3.93 7.63 4.80
CA TYR A 111 2.51 7.71 5.15
C TYR A 111 1.62 7.08 4.08
N TRP A 112 1.87 7.36 2.81
CA TRP A 112 1.15 6.75 1.71
C TRP A 112 1.20 5.21 1.76
N HIS A 113 2.38 4.61 1.96
CA HIS A 113 2.52 3.16 2.13
C HIS A 113 1.74 2.62 3.33
N LEU A 114 1.79 3.33 4.46
CA LEU A 114 1.04 2.98 5.66
C LEU A 114 -0.47 2.98 5.38
N PHE A 115 -0.99 4.05 4.79
CA PHE A 115 -2.42 4.19 4.50
C PHE A 115 -2.90 3.13 3.50
N ILE A 116 -2.13 2.85 2.42
CA ILE A 116 -2.47 1.76 1.50
C ILE A 116 -2.44 0.41 2.20
N SER A 117 -1.45 0.14 3.05
CA SER A 117 -1.34 -1.15 3.74
C SER A 117 -2.53 -1.38 4.68
N VAL A 118 -2.97 -0.35 5.40
CA VAL A 118 -4.18 -0.42 6.24
C VAL A 118 -5.43 -0.66 5.38
N VAL A 119 -5.58 0.06 4.27
CA VAL A 119 -6.69 -0.15 3.32
C VAL A 119 -6.70 -1.59 2.81
N GLY A 120 -5.53 -2.13 2.45
CA GLY A 120 -5.37 -3.51 2.01
C GLY A 120 -5.86 -4.51 3.06
N VAL A 121 -5.36 -4.41 4.30
CA VAL A 121 -5.77 -5.31 5.39
C VAL A 121 -7.28 -5.21 5.65
N LEU A 122 -7.81 -3.99 5.77
CA LEU A 122 -9.24 -3.78 6.01
C LEU A 122 -10.11 -4.32 4.87
N SER A 123 -9.68 -4.16 3.62
CA SER A 123 -10.41 -4.68 2.47
C SER A 123 -10.49 -6.20 2.43
N ILE A 124 -9.40 -6.88 2.82
CA ILE A 124 -9.36 -8.34 2.96
C ILE A 124 -10.32 -8.75 4.08
N PHE A 125 -10.29 -8.05 5.22
CA PHE A 125 -11.17 -8.34 6.35
C PHE A 125 -12.65 -8.21 5.98
N ILE A 126 -13.04 -7.10 5.35
CA ILE A 126 -14.42 -6.85 4.87
C ILE A 126 -14.84 -7.89 3.81
N PHE A 127 -13.91 -8.36 2.98
CA PHE A 127 -14.24 -9.36 1.97
C PHE A 127 -14.49 -10.75 2.57
N VAL A 128 -13.76 -11.10 3.62
CA VAL A 128 -13.81 -12.44 4.23
C VAL A 128 -14.90 -12.58 5.29
N PHE A 129 -15.20 -11.52 6.04
CA PHE A 129 -16.11 -11.53 7.20
C PHE A 129 -17.32 -10.64 6.98
#